data_AF-A0A6G3YZL3-F1
#
_entry.id   AF-A0A6G3YZL3-F1
#
_cell.length_a   1.000
_cell.length_b   1.000
_cell.length_c   1.000
_cell.angle_alpha   90.00
_cell.angle_beta   90.00
_cell.angle_gamma   90.00
#
_symmetry.space_group_name_H-M   'P 1'
#
loop_
_entity.id
_entity.type
_entity.pdbx_description
1 polymer ?
#
loop_
_entity_poly.entity_id
_entity_poly.type
_entity_poly.pdbx_seq_one_letter_code
_entity_poly.pdbx_strand_id
1 'polypeptide(L)'
;MKIQGSKVMKARKLRDFLGTDRPVADWGDYIGVGSYMCHDLIKLQKNTLELTYALDSHDRTSLQGKGRQELLEVWDKLADLIKTGKIHEFLEGEDNIPDGKKVFTVEDGLLQESIIDEIGYPNTDSRGKMTYENTHFFDLQAALQYGLRGEKAMTEFYVEKVARIQNELAEATQTLDTRRQNVIRLEAQLKACK
;
A
#
# COMPACT_ATOMS: atom_id res chain seq x y z
N MET A 1 -13.28 -6.44 -19.38
CA MET A 1 -12.31 -5.92 -18.39
C MET A 1 -12.44 -6.82 -17.16
N LYS A 2 -11.46 -7.67 -16.88
CA LYS A 2 -11.53 -8.57 -15.73
C LYS A 2 -11.33 -7.73 -14.48
N ILE A 3 -12.38 -7.59 -13.66
CA ILE A 3 -12.27 -7.05 -12.31
C ILE A 3 -11.33 -8.02 -11.58
N GLN A 4 -10.09 -7.60 -11.37
CA GLN A 4 -9.14 -8.30 -10.54
C GLN A 4 -9.71 -8.18 -9.13
N GLY A 5 -10.52 -9.16 -8.72
CA GLY A 5 -11.23 -9.12 -7.45
C GLY A 5 -10.22 -8.77 -6.37
N SER A 6 -10.43 -7.62 -5.70
CA SER A 6 -9.57 -7.27 -4.57
C SER A 6 -9.64 -8.47 -3.63
N LYS A 7 -8.52 -9.17 -3.42
CA LYS A 7 -8.47 -10.24 -2.42
C LYS A 7 -8.60 -9.55 -1.06
N VAL A 8 -9.83 -9.46 -0.59
CA VAL A 8 -10.21 -9.03 0.76
C VAL A 8 -9.75 -10.07 1.77
N MET A 9 -9.41 -9.60 2.97
CA MET A 9 -8.91 -10.46 4.05
C MET A 9 -9.71 -10.28 5.34
N LYS A 10 -9.68 -11.32 6.16
CA LYS A 10 -10.28 -11.35 7.50
C LYS A 10 -9.31 -10.81 8.55
N ALA A 11 -9.01 -9.51 8.47
CA ALA A 11 -8.02 -8.86 9.31
C ALA A 11 -8.39 -8.89 10.81
N ARG A 12 -9.67 -8.74 11.15
CA ARG A 12 -10.16 -8.78 12.53
C ARG A 12 -10.03 -10.18 13.10
N LYS A 13 -10.48 -11.20 12.37
CA LYS A 13 -10.30 -12.60 12.77
C LYS A 13 -8.82 -12.94 12.96
N LEU A 14 -7.93 -12.41 12.10
CA LEU A 14 -6.49 -12.60 12.25
C LEU A 14 -5.96 -11.89 13.50
N ARG A 15 -6.32 -10.64 13.75
CA ARG A 15 -5.96 -9.89 14.97
C ARG A 15 -6.37 -10.66 16.23
N ASP A 16 -7.60 -11.16 16.26
CA ASP A 16 -8.15 -11.90 17.40
C ASP A 16 -7.39 -13.23 17.62
N PHE A 17 -7.03 -13.94 16.53
CA PHE A 17 -6.19 -15.14 16.60
C PHE A 17 -4.77 -14.83 17.13
N LEU A 18 -4.18 -13.74 16.64
CA LEU A 18 -2.87 -13.28 17.09
C LEU A 18 -2.91 -12.81 18.55
N GLY A 19 -4.08 -12.42 19.07
CA GLY A 19 -4.26 -11.99 20.45
C GLY A 19 -3.47 -10.72 20.75
N THR A 20 -3.48 -9.77 19.82
CA THR A 20 -2.74 -8.50 19.90
C THR A 20 -3.70 -7.33 19.78
N ASP A 21 -3.40 -6.24 20.51
CA ASP A 21 -4.10 -4.96 20.39
C ASP A 21 -3.57 -4.12 19.22
N ARG A 22 -2.61 -4.66 18.47
CA ARG A 22 -2.01 -3.98 17.32
C ARG A 22 -2.99 -3.94 16.14
N PRO A 23 -2.96 -2.85 15.35
CA PRO A 23 -3.65 -2.83 14.08
C PRO A 23 -3.12 -3.96 13.19
N VAL A 24 -4.05 -4.73 12.62
CA VAL A 24 -3.78 -5.73 11.58
C VAL A 24 -4.58 -5.31 10.37
N ALA A 25 -3.94 -5.15 9.21
CA ALA A 25 -4.63 -4.65 8.03
C ALA A 25 -4.03 -5.13 6.70
N ASP A 26 -4.86 -5.02 5.67
CA ASP A 26 -4.58 -5.32 4.28
C ASP A 26 -3.98 -4.12 3.54
N TRP A 27 -2.73 -4.27 3.09
CA TRP A 27 -2.04 -3.24 2.30
C TRP A 27 -1.85 -3.64 0.82
N GLY A 28 -2.78 -4.44 0.29
CA GLY A 28 -2.77 -4.95 -1.07
C GLY A 28 -1.93 -6.22 -1.14
N ASP A 29 -0.62 -6.07 -1.32
CA ASP A 29 0.31 -7.18 -1.53
C ASP A 29 0.76 -7.87 -0.23
N TYR A 30 0.50 -7.24 0.92
CA TYR A 30 0.94 -7.73 2.22
C TYR A 30 -0.09 -7.47 3.32
N ILE A 31 0.06 -8.23 4.42
CA ILE A 31 -0.59 -7.93 5.70
C ILE A 31 0.40 -7.18 6.57
N GLY A 32 -0.03 -6.07 7.17
CA GLY A 32 0.74 -5.34 8.18
C GLY A 32 0.18 -5.59 9.57
N VAL A 33 1.03 -5.99 10.50
CA VAL A 33 0.76 -5.90 11.95
C VAL A 33 1.59 -4.75 12.50
N GLY A 34 0.92 -3.73 12.99
CA GLY A 34 1.53 -2.41 13.18
C GLY A 34 1.55 -1.89 14.61
N SER A 35 1.70 -0.58 14.69
CA SER A 35 1.56 0.29 15.84
C SER A 35 1.05 1.63 15.34
N TYR A 36 0.70 2.53 16.25
CA TYR A 36 0.31 3.92 15.94
C TYR A 36 1.33 4.68 15.06
N MET A 37 2.61 4.30 15.08
CA MET A 37 3.69 5.01 14.35
C MET A 37 4.23 4.25 13.12
N CYS A 38 3.95 2.95 13.02
CA CYS A 38 4.46 2.08 11.95
C CYS A 38 3.44 0.99 11.70
N HIS A 39 2.79 1.04 10.54
CA HIS A 39 1.66 0.17 10.18
C HIS A 39 2.09 -1.26 9.83
N ASP A 40 3.38 -1.49 9.62
CA ASP A 40 3.96 -2.71 9.09
C ASP A 40 5.18 -3.18 9.91
N LEU A 41 5.11 -3.06 11.24
CA LEU A 41 6.16 -3.56 12.14
C LEU A 41 6.49 -5.01 11.82
N ILE A 42 5.47 -5.86 11.69
CA ILE A 42 5.59 -7.19 11.09
C ILE A 42 4.81 -7.17 9.78
N LYS A 43 5.48 -7.59 8.71
CA LYS A 43 4.92 -7.64 7.37
C LYS A 43 4.88 -9.08 6.89
N LEU A 44 3.74 -9.52 6.38
CA LEU A 44 3.57 -10.81 5.72
C LEU A 44 3.23 -10.59 4.25
N GLN A 45 4.14 -10.95 3.36
CA GLN A 45 3.90 -10.93 1.92
C GLN A 45 2.88 -11.99 1.52
N LYS A 46 1.76 -11.61 0.88
CA LYS A 46 0.68 -12.56 0.57
C LYS A 46 1.08 -13.60 -0.47
N ASN A 47 1.95 -13.21 -1.41
CA ASN A 47 2.36 -14.06 -2.53
C ASN A 47 3.48 -15.05 -2.15
N THR A 48 4.45 -14.59 -1.35
CA THR A 48 5.62 -15.40 -0.98
C THR A 48 5.50 -16.03 0.41
N LEU A 49 4.55 -15.56 1.22
CA LEU A 49 4.41 -15.87 2.65
C LEU A 49 5.68 -15.54 3.45
N GLU A 50 6.48 -14.61 2.95
CA GLU A 50 7.66 -14.12 3.64
C GLU A 50 7.27 -13.16 4.77
N LEU A 51 7.79 -13.44 5.97
CA LEU A 51 7.67 -12.56 7.13
C LEU A 51 8.90 -11.65 7.21
N THR A 52 8.68 -10.36 7.37
CA THR A 52 9.73 -9.38 7.64
C THR A 52 9.39 -8.49 8.83
N TYR A 53 10.43 -7.97 9.47
CA TYR A 53 10.33 -7.03 10.59
C TYR A 53 10.94 -5.68 10.21
N ALA A 54 10.26 -4.58 10.57
CA ALA A 54 10.62 -3.24 10.09
C ALA A 54 11.99 -2.71 10.56
N LEU A 55 12.60 -3.28 11.61
CA LEU A 55 13.83 -2.75 12.22
C LEU A 55 14.99 -3.76 12.21
N ASP A 56 16.13 -3.29 11.69
CA ASP A 56 17.52 -3.77 11.81
C ASP A 56 17.93 -5.10 11.12
N SER A 57 17.07 -6.10 10.98
CA SER A 57 17.49 -7.36 10.29
C SER A 57 16.42 -8.09 9.49
N HIS A 58 15.22 -7.51 9.37
CA HIS A 58 14.07 -8.12 8.66
C HIS A 58 13.73 -9.55 9.09
N ASP A 59 14.18 -9.99 10.26
CA ASP A 59 14.10 -11.39 10.67
C ASP A 59 13.57 -11.56 12.10
N ARG A 60 13.30 -12.82 12.45
CA ARG A 60 12.84 -13.19 13.80
C ARG A 60 13.86 -12.88 14.89
N THR A 61 15.17 -12.97 14.60
CA THR A 61 16.21 -12.80 15.63
C THR A 61 16.23 -11.39 16.19
N SER A 62 15.89 -10.40 15.35
CA SER A 62 15.63 -9.01 15.70
C SER A 62 14.60 -8.83 16.83
N LEU A 63 13.69 -9.78 17.02
CA LEU A 63 12.60 -9.71 18.00
C LEU A 63 12.97 -10.32 19.37
N GLN A 64 14.16 -10.91 19.52
CA GLN A 64 14.59 -11.56 20.78
C GLN A 64 15.06 -10.57 21.86
N GLY A 65 15.06 -9.28 21.56
CA GLY A 65 15.43 -8.22 22.51
C GLY A 65 14.38 -7.96 23.60
N LYS A 66 14.83 -7.43 24.74
CA LYS A 66 13.93 -7.02 25.84
C LYS A 66 12.89 -6.02 25.33
N GLY A 67 11.63 -6.22 25.71
CA GLY A 67 10.50 -5.34 25.36
C GLY A 67 9.82 -5.65 24.02
N ARG A 68 10.24 -6.70 23.29
CA ARG A 68 9.64 -7.12 22.00
C ARG A 68 8.85 -8.43 22.08
N GLN A 69 8.55 -8.89 23.29
CA GLN A 69 7.94 -10.20 23.55
C GLN A 69 6.61 -10.39 22.81
N GLU A 70 5.73 -9.37 22.86
CA GLU A 70 4.44 -9.39 22.13
C GLU A 70 4.65 -9.55 20.61
N LEU A 71 5.59 -8.83 20.02
CA LEU A 71 5.89 -8.93 18.59
C LEU A 71 6.49 -10.30 18.22
N LEU A 72 7.32 -10.86 19.11
CA LEU A 72 7.84 -12.22 18.93
C LEU A 72 6.72 -13.27 18.95
N GLU A 73 5.74 -13.12 19.84
CA GLU A 73 4.57 -14.00 19.91
C GLU A 73 3.68 -13.87 18.67
N VAL A 74 3.46 -12.64 18.19
CA VAL A 74 2.76 -12.40 16.91
C VAL A 74 3.49 -13.06 15.75
N TRP A 75 4.81 -12.88 15.68
CA TRP A 75 5.65 -13.48 14.64
C TRP A 75 5.53 -15.01 14.66
N ASP A 76 5.67 -15.63 15.84
CA ASP A 76 5.63 -17.08 15.98
C ASP A 76 4.27 -17.66 15.59
N LYS A 77 3.17 -17.01 15.99
CA LYS A 77 1.81 -17.40 15.56
C LYS A 77 1.62 -17.29 14.04
N LEU A 78 2.13 -16.23 13.42
CA LEU A 78 2.09 -16.09 11.95
C LEU A 78 2.92 -17.18 11.26
N ALA A 79 4.13 -17.45 11.76
CA ALA A 79 5.00 -18.49 11.24
C ALA A 79 4.34 -19.89 11.32
N ASP A 80 3.65 -20.17 12.42
CA ASP A 80 2.88 -21.41 12.59
C ASP A 80 1.68 -21.50 11.63
N LEU A 81 0.96 -20.41 11.40
CA LEU A 81 -0.12 -20.37 10.39
C LEU A 81 0.40 -20.63 8.98
N ILE A 82 1.57 -20.09 8.63
CA ILE A 82 2.23 -20.31 7.34
C ILE A 82 2.66 -21.78 7.23
N LYS A 83 3.33 -22.31 8.24
CA LYS A 83 3.81 -23.70 8.27
C LYS A 83 2.67 -24.71 8.15
N THR A 84 1.52 -24.41 8.73
CA THR A 84 0.33 -25.28 8.70
C THR A 84 -0.58 -25.04 7.49
N GLY A 85 -0.31 -24.01 6.69
CA GLY A 85 -1.17 -23.60 5.56
C GLY A 85 -2.48 -22.91 5.96
N LYS A 86 -2.77 -22.77 7.26
CA LYS A 86 -4.00 -22.15 7.78
C LYS A 86 -4.07 -20.65 7.53
N ILE A 87 -2.95 -20.00 7.19
CA ILE A 87 -2.91 -18.58 6.85
C ILE A 87 -3.90 -18.21 5.73
N HIS A 88 -4.15 -19.11 4.78
CA HIS A 88 -5.07 -18.87 3.67
C HIS A 88 -6.52 -18.65 4.11
N GLU A 89 -6.95 -19.18 5.26
CA GLU A 89 -8.30 -18.96 5.80
C GLU A 89 -8.55 -17.49 6.19
N PHE A 90 -7.46 -16.76 6.48
CA PHE A 90 -7.47 -15.34 6.83
C PHE A 90 -7.23 -14.45 5.62
N LEU A 91 -6.44 -14.91 4.66
CA LEU A 91 -6.13 -14.17 3.42
C LEU A 91 -7.30 -14.11 2.43
N GLU A 92 -8.36 -14.88 2.66
CA GLU A 92 -9.48 -15.00 1.73
C GLU A 92 -10.82 -14.80 2.44
N GLY A 93 -11.56 -13.80 1.97
CA GLY A 93 -12.93 -13.48 2.39
C GLY A 93 -13.00 -12.30 3.34
N GLU A 94 -14.22 -11.95 3.74
CA GLU A 94 -14.51 -10.81 4.59
C GLU A 94 -14.73 -11.23 6.05
N ASP A 95 -14.41 -10.33 6.97
CA ASP A 95 -14.84 -10.43 8.36
C ASP A 95 -16.36 -10.22 8.46
N ASN A 96 -17.00 -11.04 9.29
CA ASN A 96 -18.40 -10.84 9.64
C ASN A 96 -18.49 -9.88 10.82
N ILE A 97 -19.22 -8.78 10.66
CA ILE A 97 -19.44 -7.75 11.69
C ILE A 97 -20.95 -7.65 11.92
N PRO A 98 -21.52 -8.41 12.88
CA PRO A 98 -22.98 -8.60 13.01
C PRO A 98 -23.79 -7.31 13.16
N ASP A 99 -23.28 -6.36 13.94
CA ASP A 99 -23.94 -5.07 14.22
C ASP A 99 -23.25 -3.90 13.50
N GLY A 100 -22.53 -4.21 12.42
CA GLY A 100 -21.74 -3.24 11.69
C GLY A 100 -22.60 -2.28 10.87
N LYS A 101 -22.07 -1.08 10.68
CA LYS A 101 -22.64 -0.03 9.83
C LYS A 101 -21.93 -0.04 8.48
N LYS A 102 -22.70 0.17 7.42
CA LYS A 102 -22.16 0.34 6.08
C LYS A 102 -21.43 1.67 5.97
N VAL A 103 -20.24 1.64 5.38
CA VAL A 103 -19.49 2.82 4.96
C VAL A 103 -19.07 2.70 3.50
N PHE A 104 -18.73 3.86 2.95
CA PHE A 104 -18.32 4.07 1.58
C PHE A 104 -16.94 4.72 1.56
N THR A 105 -16.06 4.21 0.70
CA THR A 105 -14.76 4.81 0.39
C THR A 105 -14.56 4.82 -1.12
N VAL A 106 -13.64 5.64 -1.63
CA VAL A 106 -13.27 5.64 -3.05
C VAL A 106 -11.80 5.27 -3.16
N GLU A 107 -11.53 4.17 -3.84
CA GLU A 107 -10.20 3.64 -4.09
C GLU A 107 -10.02 3.47 -5.61
N ASP A 108 -8.94 4.02 -6.18
CA ASP A 108 -8.64 3.96 -7.62
C ASP A 108 -9.83 4.40 -8.51
N GLY A 109 -10.51 5.48 -8.11
CA GLY A 109 -11.69 6.00 -8.81
C GLY A 109 -12.95 5.13 -8.71
N LEU A 110 -12.93 4.06 -7.91
CA LEU A 110 -14.06 3.15 -7.72
C LEU A 110 -14.68 3.35 -6.34
N LEU A 111 -16.01 3.52 -6.31
CA LEU A 111 -16.77 3.49 -5.07
C LEU A 111 -16.75 2.06 -4.52
N GLN A 112 -16.34 1.95 -3.26
CA GLN A 112 -16.23 0.72 -2.51
C GLN A 112 -17.17 0.78 -1.32
N GLU A 113 -17.83 -0.34 -1.03
CA GLU A 113 -18.65 -0.54 0.15
C GLU A 113 -17.94 -1.49 1.11
N SER A 114 -18.06 -1.23 2.41
CA SER A 114 -17.63 -2.14 3.47
C SER A 114 -18.44 -1.93 4.75
N ILE A 115 -18.25 -2.82 5.72
CA ILE A 115 -18.92 -2.77 7.02
C ILE A 115 -17.89 -2.44 8.10
N ILE A 116 -18.25 -1.57 9.04
CA ILE A 116 -17.42 -1.20 10.21
C ILE A 116 -18.26 -1.27 11.49
N ASP A 117 -17.66 -1.52 12.63
CA ASP A 117 -18.28 -1.30 13.94
C ASP A 117 -18.03 0.11 14.48
N GLU A 118 -16.80 0.59 14.32
CA GLU A 118 -16.36 1.92 14.75
C GLU A 118 -15.53 2.60 13.66
N ILE A 119 -15.75 3.91 13.47
CA ILE A 119 -14.99 4.71 12.53
C ILE A 119 -13.72 5.25 13.21
N GLY A 120 -12.60 5.23 12.50
CA GLY A 120 -11.35 5.85 12.93
C GLY A 120 -10.22 4.84 13.17
N TYR A 121 -9.08 5.36 13.57
CA TYR A 121 -7.88 4.57 13.79
C TYR A 121 -7.81 4.07 15.25
N PRO A 122 -7.40 2.82 15.54
CA PRO A 122 -6.92 1.79 14.63
C PRO A 122 -7.96 0.70 14.28
N ASN A 123 -9.07 1.06 13.63
CA ASN A 123 -10.07 0.08 13.22
C ASN A 123 -9.89 -0.38 11.77
N THR A 124 -10.42 -1.57 11.48
CA THR A 124 -10.49 -2.13 10.13
C THR A 124 -11.92 -2.45 9.75
N ASP A 125 -12.21 -2.30 8.46
CA ASP A 125 -13.49 -2.69 7.88
C ASP A 125 -13.58 -4.21 7.65
N SER A 126 -14.74 -4.68 7.19
CA SER A 126 -14.99 -6.09 6.87
C SER A 126 -14.06 -6.65 5.80
N ARG A 127 -13.39 -5.81 5.01
CA ARG A 127 -12.47 -6.20 3.95
C ARG A 127 -11.02 -6.23 4.42
N GLY A 128 -10.79 -5.86 5.68
CA GLY A 128 -9.49 -5.81 6.31
C GLY A 128 -8.72 -4.52 6.04
N LYS A 129 -9.36 -3.46 5.53
CA LYS A 129 -8.73 -2.17 5.25
C LYS A 129 -8.79 -1.26 6.47
N MET A 130 -7.71 -0.50 6.71
CA MET A 130 -7.68 0.49 7.79
C MET A 130 -8.72 1.58 7.53
N THR A 131 -9.49 1.90 8.57
CA THR A 131 -10.50 2.95 8.52
C THR A 131 -9.95 4.25 9.09
N TYR A 132 -10.29 5.38 8.46
CA TYR A 132 -9.94 6.72 8.92
C TYR A 132 -11.15 7.64 8.80
N GLU A 133 -11.31 8.61 9.71
CA GLU A 133 -12.50 9.47 9.73
C GLU A 133 -12.65 10.36 8.48
N ASN A 134 -11.54 10.60 7.77
CA ASN A 134 -11.49 11.47 6.59
C ASN A 134 -11.52 10.73 5.26
N THR A 135 -11.60 9.39 5.25
CA THR A 135 -11.62 8.57 4.03
C THR A 135 -12.83 7.64 3.95
N HIS A 136 -13.46 7.32 5.07
CA HIS A 136 -14.63 6.45 5.15
C HIS A 136 -15.86 7.27 5.53
N PHE A 137 -16.96 7.11 4.79
CA PHE A 137 -18.15 7.92 4.94
C PHE A 137 -19.40 7.05 5.09
N PHE A 138 -20.33 7.41 5.97
CA PHE A 138 -21.65 6.76 6.03
C PHE A 138 -22.58 7.19 4.89
N ASP A 139 -22.25 8.30 4.23
CA ASP A 139 -23.01 8.86 3.13
C ASP A 139 -22.27 8.65 1.79
N LEU A 140 -22.97 8.05 0.83
CA LEU A 140 -22.42 7.73 -0.49
C LEU A 140 -22.03 8.99 -1.27
N GLN A 141 -22.83 10.07 -1.18
CA GLN A 141 -22.55 11.31 -1.88
C GLN A 141 -21.30 11.98 -1.33
N ALA A 142 -21.10 11.95 0.00
CA ALA A 142 -19.89 12.44 0.65
C ALA A 142 -18.64 11.69 0.19
N ALA A 143 -18.70 10.35 0.08
CA ALA A 143 -17.61 9.54 -0.45
C ALA A 143 -17.27 9.90 -1.90
N LEU A 144 -18.28 10.03 -2.77
CA LEU A 144 -18.08 10.43 -4.17
C LEU A 144 -17.52 11.86 -4.29
N GLN A 145 -17.97 12.79 -3.45
CA GLN A 145 -17.43 14.16 -3.41
C GLN A 145 -15.98 14.18 -2.94
N TYR A 146 -15.62 13.33 -1.97
CA TYR A 146 -14.23 13.15 -1.54
C TYR A 146 -13.37 12.60 -2.69
N GLY A 147 -13.77 11.49 -3.30
CA GLY A 147 -13.05 10.88 -4.42
C GLY A 147 -12.89 11.83 -5.61
N LEU A 148 -13.96 12.51 -6.02
CA LEU A 148 -13.92 13.46 -7.13
C LEU A 148 -12.96 14.64 -6.87
N ARG A 149 -12.89 15.14 -5.64
CA ARG A 149 -11.93 16.19 -5.27
C ARG A 149 -10.49 15.69 -5.38
N GLY A 150 -10.22 14.47 -4.91
CA GLY A 150 -8.91 13.83 -5.04
C GLY A 150 -8.49 13.67 -6.51
N GLU A 151 -9.36 13.10 -7.34
CA GLU A 151 -9.08 12.88 -8.77
C GLU A 151 -8.84 14.18 -9.54
N LYS A 152 -9.60 15.24 -9.23
CA LYS A 152 -9.38 16.57 -9.81
C LYS A 152 -7.99 17.12 -9.45
N ALA A 153 -7.64 17.10 -8.18
CA ALA A 153 -6.34 17.59 -7.71
C ALA A 153 -5.17 16.79 -8.33
N MET A 154 -5.31 15.45 -8.41
CA MET A 154 -4.31 14.60 -9.04
C MET A 154 -4.20 14.85 -10.55
N THR A 155 -5.33 15.07 -11.24
CA THR A 155 -5.34 15.41 -12.66
C THR A 155 -4.61 16.72 -12.93
N GLU A 156 -4.91 17.77 -12.16
CA GLU A 156 -4.23 19.07 -12.25
C GLU A 156 -2.72 18.93 -12.04
N PHE A 157 -2.31 18.22 -10.99
CA PHE A 157 -0.90 17.91 -10.72
C PHE A 157 -0.22 17.19 -11.90
N TYR A 158 -0.87 16.19 -12.49
CA TYR A 158 -0.29 15.45 -13.60
C TYR A 158 -0.24 16.25 -14.90
N VAL A 159 -1.19 17.13 -15.16
CA VAL A 159 -1.13 18.08 -16.29
C VAL A 159 0.11 18.96 -16.20
N GLU A 160 0.36 19.55 -15.03
CA GLU A 160 1.56 20.39 -14.79
C GLU A 160 2.84 19.57 -14.91
N LYS A 161 2.86 18.35 -14.33
CA LYS A 161 4.00 17.45 -14.39
C LYS A 161 4.34 17.03 -15.82
N VAL A 162 3.34 16.74 -16.66
CA VAL A 162 3.53 16.41 -18.07
C VAL A 162 4.13 17.58 -18.83
N ALA A 163 3.59 18.79 -18.66
CA ALA A 163 4.11 19.99 -19.31
C ALA A 163 5.58 20.25 -18.95
N ARG A 164 5.94 20.14 -17.66
CA ARG A 164 7.34 20.26 -17.21
C ARG A 164 8.25 19.23 -17.88
N ILE A 165 7.86 17.95 -17.87
CA ILE A 165 8.67 16.87 -18.47
C ILE A 165 8.82 17.06 -19.98
N GLN A 166 7.79 17.54 -20.68
CA GLN A 166 7.87 17.84 -22.11
C GLN A 166 8.89 18.95 -22.41
N ASN A 167 8.94 20.00 -21.59
CA ASN A 167 9.94 21.05 -21.71
C ASN A 167 11.37 20.52 -21.45
N GLU A 168 11.55 19.74 -20.39
CA GLU A 168 12.84 19.10 -20.08
C GLU A 168 13.32 18.19 -21.22
N LEU A 169 12.41 17.44 -21.83
CA LEU A 169 12.71 16.59 -22.97
C LEU A 169 13.13 17.42 -24.20
N ALA A 170 12.45 18.54 -24.46
CA ALA A 170 12.78 19.43 -25.56
C ALA A 170 14.19 20.03 -25.39
N GLU A 171 14.53 20.52 -24.20
CA GLU A 171 15.86 21.06 -23.87
C GLU A 171 16.96 20.00 -23.99
N ALA A 172 16.72 18.79 -23.48
CA ALA A 172 17.65 17.68 -23.58
C ALA A 172 17.88 17.27 -25.05
N THR A 173 16.83 17.26 -25.86
CA THR A 173 16.90 16.94 -27.29
C THR A 173 17.70 17.99 -28.05
N GLN A 174 17.45 19.28 -27.81
CA GLN A 174 18.21 20.37 -28.42
C GLN A 174 19.70 20.30 -28.06
N THR A 175 20.00 19.98 -26.79
CA THR A 175 21.36 19.79 -26.32
C THR A 175 22.04 18.63 -27.04
N LEU A 176 21.35 17.48 -27.17
CA LEU A 176 21.87 16.31 -27.87
C LEU A 176 22.21 16.64 -29.33
N ASP A 177 21.32 17.33 -30.05
CA ASP A 177 21.54 17.68 -31.45
C ASP A 177 22.73 18.65 -31.61
N THR A 178 22.85 19.63 -30.70
CA THR A 178 24.03 20.52 -30.64
C THR A 178 25.32 19.72 -30.44
N ARG A 179 25.32 18.72 -29.54
CA ARG A 179 26.49 17.86 -29.31
C ARG A 179 26.81 17.00 -30.54
N ARG A 180 25.80 16.43 -31.20
CA ARG A 180 25.97 15.67 -32.46
C ARG A 180 26.61 16.52 -33.56
N GLN A 181 26.12 17.74 -33.77
CA GLN A 181 26.70 18.66 -34.75
C GLN A 181 28.16 19.01 -34.40
N ASN A 182 28.46 19.21 -33.12
CA ASN A 182 29.83 19.46 -32.67
C ASN A 182 30.76 18.27 -32.95
N VAL A 183 30.31 17.03 -32.74
CA VAL A 183 31.08 15.82 -33.09
C VAL A 183 31.42 15.81 -34.57
N ILE A 184 30.41 15.98 -35.45
CA ILE A 184 30.62 16.01 -36.92
C ILE A 184 31.65 17.08 -37.30
N ARG A 185 31.55 18.28 -36.72
CA ARG A 185 32.48 19.38 -37.00
C ARG A 185 33.91 19.04 -36.56
N LEU A 186 34.09 18.46 -35.38
CA LEU A 186 35.40 18.08 -34.87
C LEU A 186 36.02 16.93 -35.68
N GLU A 187 35.22 15.95 -36.10
CA GLU A 187 35.68 14.86 -36.98
C GLU A 187 36.15 15.38 -38.34
N ALA A 188 35.42 16.33 -38.93
CA ALA A 188 35.82 16.97 -40.18
C ALA A 188 37.15 17.74 -40.04
N GLN A 189 37.30 18.50 -38.96
CA GLN A 189 38.55 19.22 -38.65
C GLN A 189 39.72 18.25 -38.45
N LEU A 190 39.52 17.18 -37.68
CA LEU A 190 40.55 16.17 -37.46
C LEU A 190 41.01 15.50 -38.76
N LYS A 191 40.09 15.25 -39.69
CA LYS A 191 40.40 14.69 -41.01
C LYS A 191 41.22 15.65 -41.87
N ALA A 192 40.96 16.95 -41.79
CA ALA A 192 41.69 17.97 -42.55
C ALA A 192 43.14 18.17 -42.07
N CYS A 193 43.45 17.77 -40.83
CA CYS A 193 44.81 17.82 -40.27
C CYS A 193 45.70 16.62 -40.67
N LYS A 194 45.16 15.62 -41.37
CA LYS A 194 45.88 14.42 -41.84
C LYS A 194 46.14 14.50 -43.33
#